data_AF-A0A8J8PVP8-F1
#
_entry.id   AF-A0A8J8PVP8-F1
#
_cell.length_a   1.000
_cell.length_b   1.000
_cell.length_c   1.000
_cell.angle_alpha   90.00
_cell.angle_beta   90.00
_cell.angle_gamma   90.00
#
_symmetry.space_group_name_H-M   'P 1'
#
loop_
_entity.id
_entity.type
_entity.pdbx_description
1 polymer ?
#
loop_
_entity_poly.entity_id
_entity_poly.type
_entity_poly.pdbx_seq_one_letter_code
_entity_poly.pdbx_strand_id
1 'polypeptide(L)'
;MVLEHALIGTLALIKHRTVNRKIGVPLAIFEMIYYSFLLITFLNFSYQFISITIVFLLIHFLGGFWYIFDKLYSYNDKGTISLTLLGREGGQKKLYTVYSFFEFGELIFLLYILFLSV
;
A
#
# COMPACT_ATOMS: atom_id res chain seq x y z
N MET A 1 -2.37 -7.54 -6.36
CA MET A 1 -0.93 -7.21 -6.28
C MET A 1 -0.44 -6.35 -7.43
N VAL A 2 0.22 -6.85 -8.49
CA VAL A 2 0.77 -5.97 -9.55
C VAL A 2 -0.28 -5.02 -10.16
N LEU A 3 -1.41 -5.57 -10.62
CA LEU A 3 -2.50 -4.74 -11.19
C LEU A 3 -3.16 -3.80 -10.17
N GLU A 4 -3.17 -4.20 -8.91
CA GLU A 4 -3.77 -3.46 -7.82
C GLU A 4 -2.92 -2.23 -7.45
N HIS A 5 -1.63 -2.40 -7.21
CA HIS A 5 -0.72 -1.28 -6.92
C HIS A 5 -0.61 -0.33 -8.11
N ALA A 6 -0.61 -0.85 -9.35
CA ALA A 6 -0.69 -0.02 -10.53
C ALA A 6 -1.97 0.84 -10.55
N LEU A 7 -3.13 0.24 -10.20
CA LEU A 7 -4.40 0.95 -10.14
C LEU A 7 -4.44 1.97 -9.00
N ILE A 8 -4.08 1.57 -7.78
CA ILE A 8 -4.12 2.38 -6.57
C ILE A 8 -3.13 3.54 -6.67
N GLY A 9 -1.88 3.28 -7.07
CA GLY A 9 -0.87 4.31 -7.32
C GLY A 9 -1.33 5.32 -8.37
N THR A 10 -1.92 4.86 -9.48
CA THR A 10 -2.46 5.75 -10.53
C THR A 10 -3.63 6.59 -10.03
N LEU A 11 -4.56 6.00 -9.26
CA LEU A 11 -5.69 6.71 -8.68
C LEU A 11 -5.24 7.78 -7.69
N ALA A 12 -4.25 7.49 -6.85
CA ALA A 12 -3.66 8.44 -5.91
C ALA A 12 -2.96 9.59 -6.64
N LEU A 13 -2.18 9.30 -7.69
CA LEU A 13 -1.43 10.30 -8.43
C LEU A 13 -2.34 11.26 -9.22
N ILE A 14 -3.28 10.70 -9.99
CA ILE A 14 -4.08 11.47 -10.96
C ILE A 14 -5.32 12.05 -10.32
N LYS A 15 -6.02 11.24 -9.51
CA LYS A 15 -7.34 11.58 -8.98
C LYS A 15 -7.31 11.94 -7.50
N HIS A 16 -6.13 11.95 -6.86
CA HIS A 16 -5.95 12.27 -5.45
C HIS A 16 -6.94 11.53 -4.55
N ARG A 17 -7.14 10.24 -4.84
CA ARG A 17 -8.07 9.37 -4.13
C ARG A 17 -7.51 7.96 -4.06
N THR A 18 -7.89 7.24 -3.02
CA THR A 18 -7.65 5.81 -2.90
C THR A 18 -8.95 5.03 -3.11
N VAL A 19 -8.90 3.71 -2.91
CA VAL A 19 -10.08 2.84 -2.97
C VAL A 19 -11.07 3.15 -1.84
N ASN A 20 -12.35 2.96 -2.09
CA ASN A 20 -13.38 3.03 -1.05
C ASN A 20 -13.09 1.96 0.01
N ARG A 21 -13.28 2.30 1.30
CA ARG A 21 -13.13 1.40 2.45
C ARG A 21 -13.78 0.03 2.33
N LYS A 22 -14.95 -0.07 1.68
CA LYS A 22 -15.61 -1.37 1.43
C LYS A 22 -14.74 -2.35 0.65
N ILE A 23 -13.91 -1.84 -0.25
CA ILE A 23 -12.95 -2.62 -1.06
C ILE A 23 -11.56 -2.55 -0.43
N GLY A 24 -11.16 -1.38 0.09
CA GLY A 24 -9.85 -1.16 0.69
C GLY A 24 -9.57 -2.04 1.91
N VAL A 25 -10.56 -2.34 2.75
CA VAL A 25 -10.35 -3.23 3.91
C VAL A 25 -10.03 -4.66 3.47
N PRO A 26 -10.83 -5.29 2.58
CA PRO A 26 -10.45 -6.57 1.98
C PRO A 26 -9.08 -6.56 1.31
N LEU A 27 -8.73 -5.50 0.57
CA LEU A 27 -7.44 -5.37 -0.10
C LEU A 27 -6.28 -5.30 0.91
N ALA A 28 -6.38 -4.46 1.95
CA ALA A 28 -5.36 -4.38 2.99
C ALA A 28 -5.15 -5.73 3.71
N ILE A 29 -6.22 -6.49 3.97
CA ILE A 29 -6.13 -7.85 4.53
C ILE A 29 -5.42 -8.78 3.55
N PHE A 30 -5.80 -8.73 2.28
CA PHE A 30 -5.18 -9.52 1.23
C PHE A 30 -3.68 -9.21 1.10
N GLU A 31 -3.27 -7.95 1.14
CA GLU A 31 -1.88 -7.50 1.10
C GLU A 31 -1.08 -8.03 2.30
N MET A 32 -1.61 -7.93 3.52
CA MET A 32 -0.96 -8.48 4.72
C MET A 32 -0.72 -9.99 4.60
N ILE A 33 -1.71 -10.73 4.10
CA ILE A 33 -1.60 -12.18 3.87
C ILE A 33 -0.58 -12.47 2.76
N TYR A 34 -0.67 -11.76 1.64
CA TYR A 34 0.22 -11.92 0.49
C TYR A 34 1.68 -11.72 0.88
N TYR A 35 2.01 -10.64 1.59
CA TYR A 35 3.37 -10.36 2.02
C TYR A 35 3.90 -11.35 3.06
N SER A 36 3.02 -11.88 3.91
CA SER A 36 3.38 -12.95 4.83
C SER A 36 3.78 -14.23 4.07
N PHE A 37 3.01 -14.61 3.05
CA PHE A 37 3.35 -15.74 2.18
C PHE A 37 4.61 -15.48 1.35
N LEU A 38 4.76 -14.28 0.77
CA LEU A 38 5.93 -13.90 0.01
C LEU A 38 7.20 -13.99 0.85
N LEU A 39 7.15 -13.55 2.12
CA LEU A 39 8.26 -13.67 3.05
C LEU A 39 8.64 -15.13 3.28
N ILE A 40 7.67 -16.02 3.51
CA ILE A 40 7.90 -17.46 3.67
C ILE A 40 8.59 -18.04 2.43
N THR A 41 8.12 -17.68 1.23
CA THR A 41 8.75 -18.10 -0.03
C THR A 41 10.20 -17.62 -0.14
N PHE A 42 10.49 -16.40 0.32
CA PHE A 42 11.83 -15.82 0.27
C PHE A 42 12.78 -16.23 1.39
N LEU A 43 12.35 -17.02 2.37
CA LEU A 43 13.26 -17.55 3.40
C LEU A 43 14.40 -18.39 2.79
N ASN A 44 14.22 -18.90 1.56
CA ASN A 44 15.24 -19.65 0.82
C ASN A 44 16.01 -18.81 -0.22
N PHE A 45 15.76 -17.51 -0.29
CA PHE A 45 16.40 -16.58 -1.23
C PHE A 45 17.45 -15.70 -0.52
N SER A 46 18.07 -14.77 -1.25
CA SER A 46 19.10 -13.88 -0.69
C SER A 46 18.53 -12.94 0.38
N TYR A 47 19.34 -12.61 1.39
CA TYR A 47 18.98 -11.73 2.51
C TYR A 47 18.41 -10.37 2.09
N GLN A 48 18.80 -9.85 0.92
CA GLN A 48 18.28 -8.59 0.36
C GLN A 48 16.78 -8.67 0.03
N PHE A 49 16.28 -9.80 -0.49
CA PHE A 49 14.86 -9.97 -0.75
C PHE A 49 14.08 -10.08 0.55
N ILE A 50 14.61 -10.85 1.51
CA ILE A 50 14.01 -11.02 2.83
C ILE A 50 13.86 -9.66 3.52
N SER A 51 14.90 -8.83 3.53
CA SER A 51 14.87 -7.54 4.21
C SER A 51 13.87 -6.56 3.57
N ILE A 52 13.84 -6.47 2.24
CA ILE A 52 12.88 -5.63 1.51
C ILE A 52 11.44 -6.12 1.75
N THR A 53 11.20 -7.43 1.70
CA THR A 53 9.87 -8.01 1.97
C THR A 53 9.42 -7.80 3.40
N ILE A 54 10.32 -7.86 4.39
CA ILE A 54 9.99 -7.51 5.78
C ILE A 54 9.56 -6.05 5.88
N VAL A 55 10.25 -5.14 5.19
CA VAL A 55 9.88 -3.71 5.18
C VAL A 55 8.48 -3.53 4.59
N PHE A 56 8.18 -4.11 3.44
CA PHE A 56 6.84 -4.05 2.85
C PHE A 56 5.79 -4.68 3.77
N LEU A 57 6.06 -5.85 4.35
CA LEU A 57 5.16 -6.51 5.28
C LEU A 57 4.87 -5.62 6.50
N LEU A 58 5.88 -5.00 7.11
CA LEU A 58 5.69 -4.12 8.25
C LEU A 58 4.86 -2.89 7.90
N ILE A 59 5.12 -2.27 6.74
CA ILE A 59 4.35 -1.10 6.29
C ILE A 59 2.89 -1.47 6.03
N HIS A 60 2.62 -2.61 5.36
CA HIS A 60 1.25 -3.08 5.12
C HIS A 60 0.56 -3.53 6.39
N PHE A 61 1.28 -4.17 7.30
CA PHE A 61 0.71 -4.61 8.57
C PHE A 61 0.35 -3.40 9.44
N LEU A 62 1.27 -2.44 9.62
CA LEU A 62 0.99 -1.24 10.39
C LEU A 62 -0.05 -0.35 9.71
N GLY A 63 0.13 -0.05 8.42
CA GLY A 63 -0.80 0.78 7.64
C GLY A 63 -2.18 0.15 7.55
N GLY A 64 -2.26 -1.14 7.22
CA GLY A 64 -3.48 -1.92 7.14
C GLY A 64 -4.18 -2.08 8.48
N PHE A 65 -3.45 -2.39 9.55
CA PHE A 65 -4.00 -2.46 10.91
C PHE A 65 -4.61 -1.12 11.33
N TRP A 66 -3.87 -0.03 11.16
CA TRP A 66 -4.40 1.32 11.44
C TRP A 66 -5.63 1.62 10.58
N TYR A 67 -5.61 1.29 9.29
CA TYR A 67 -6.74 1.52 8.39
C TYR A 67 -8.01 0.74 8.75
N ILE A 68 -7.83 -0.51 9.23
CA ILE A 68 -8.94 -1.39 9.62
C ILE A 68 -9.53 -0.94 10.95
N PHE A 69 -8.68 -0.78 11.98
CA PHE A 69 -9.10 -0.60 13.36
C PHE A 69 -9.32 0.85 13.76
N ASP A 70 -8.67 1.80 13.10
CA ASP A 70 -8.89 3.19 13.42
C ASP A 70 -10.17 3.70 12.75
N LYS A 71 -11.15 4.05 13.59
CA LYS A 71 -12.37 4.74 13.17
C LYS A 71 -12.15 6.26 13.09
N LEU A 72 -10.99 6.78 13.57
CA LEU A 72 -10.70 8.22 13.65
C LEU A 72 -10.22 8.86 12.35
N TYR A 73 -9.59 8.12 11.43
CA TYR A 73 -9.39 8.65 10.09
C TYR A 73 -10.75 8.68 9.39
N SER A 74 -11.29 9.90 9.26
CA SER A 74 -12.50 10.20 8.49
C SER A 74 -12.22 9.93 7.01
N TYR A 75 -12.08 8.65 6.65
CA TYR A 75 -12.25 8.18 5.30
C TYR A 75 -13.74 8.38 5.00
N ASN A 76 -14.07 9.54 4.44
CA ASN A 76 -15.37 9.71 3.81
C ASN A 76 -15.54 8.57 2.79
N ASP A 77 -16.75 8.04 2.64
CA ASP A 77 -17.14 6.92 1.75
C ASP A 77 -16.66 7.04 0.28
N LYS A 78 -16.05 8.18 -0.07
CA LYS A 78 -15.47 8.51 -1.37
C LYS A 78 -13.98 8.13 -1.52
N GLY A 79 -13.32 7.55 -0.52
CA GLY A 79 -11.91 7.12 -0.61
C GLY A 79 -10.91 8.27 -0.49
N THR A 80 -11.25 9.28 0.31
CA THR A 80 -10.41 10.47 0.54
C THR A 80 -9.71 10.34 1.90
N ILE A 81 -8.39 10.42 1.91
CA ILE A 81 -7.56 10.51 3.12
C ILE A 81 -7.74 11.91 3.71
N SER A 82 -8.65 12.06 4.67
CA SER A 82 -8.74 13.26 5.50
C SER A 82 -7.77 13.14 6.67
N LEU A 83 -6.54 13.64 6.51
CA LEU A 83 -5.66 13.88 7.64
C LEU A 83 -6.14 15.16 8.35
N THR A 84 -7.08 15.02 9.29
CA THR A 84 -7.61 16.12 10.12
C THR A 84 -6.55 16.72 11.07
N LEU A 85 -5.28 16.31 10.95
CA LEU A 85 -4.19 16.74 11.82
C LEU A 85 -3.44 17.99 11.34
N LEU A 86 -3.60 18.46 10.08
CA LEU A 86 -2.78 19.56 9.56
C LEU A 86 -3.51 20.68 8.79
N GLY A 87 -4.84 20.65 8.67
CA GLY A 87 -5.65 21.81 8.26
C GLY A 87 -5.28 22.54 6.95
N ARG A 88 -4.42 21.98 6.09
CA ARG A 88 -3.93 22.60 4.86
C ARG A 88 -4.20 21.70 3.66
N GLU A 89 -5.05 22.17 2.75
CA GLU A 89 -5.41 21.48 1.50
C GLU A 89 -4.19 21.13 0.63
N GLY A 90 -3.11 21.93 0.70
CA GLY A 90 -1.83 21.63 0.04
C GLY A 90 -1.09 20.40 0.62
N GLY A 91 -1.36 20.02 1.87
CA GLY A 91 -0.77 18.84 2.51
C GLY A 91 -1.34 17.53 1.95
N GLN A 92 -2.61 17.51 1.57
CA GLN A 92 -3.26 16.29 1.06
C GLN A 92 -2.68 15.86 -0.29
N LYS A 93 -2.50 16.78 -1.23
CA LYS A 93 -1.89 16.45 -2.54
C LYS A 93 -0.49 15.85 -2.37
N LYS A 94 0.33 16.44 -1.50
CA LYS A 94 1.68 15.94 -1.21
C LYS A 94 1.64 14.53 -0.60
N LEU A 95 0.69 14.25 0.28
CA LEU A 95 0.49 12.91 0.85
C LEU A 95 0.11 11.88 -0.21
N TYR A 96 -0.84 12.18 -1.11
CA TYR A 96 -1.19 11.26 -2.21
C TYR A 96 -0.03 11.02 -3.17
N THR A 97 0.80 12.03 -3.43
CA THR A 97 2.01 11.88 -4.25
C THR A 97 3.02 10.96 -3.56
N VAL A 98 3.31 11.16 -2.27
CA VAL A 98 4.21 10.29 -1.50
C VAL A 98 3.68 8.85 -1.44
N TYR A 99 2.38 8.71 -1.19
CA TYR A 99 1.71 7.40 -1.20
C TYR A 99 1.80 6.73 -2.57
N SER A 100 1.56 7.46 -3.66
CA SER A 100 1.70 6.93 -5.02
C SER A 100 3.14 6.49 -5.33
N PHE A 101 4.15 7.22 -4.87
CA PHE A 101 5.54 6.80 -5.04
C PHE A 101 5.85 5.51 -4.30
N PHE A 102 5.28 5.32 -3.11
CA PHE A 102 5.40 4.09 -2.36
C PHE A 102 4.79 2.90 -3.14
N GLU A 103 3.53 3.05 -3.60
CA GLU A 103 2.82 2.05 -4.40
C GLU A 103 3.58 1.66 -5.68
N PHE A 104 4.19 2.64 -6.37
CA PHE A 104 4.98 2.36 -7.57
C PHE A 104 6.35 1.73 -7.26
N GLY A 105 6.99 2.12 -6.15
CA GLY A 105 8.22 1.48 -5.70
C GLY A 105 8.00 -0.02 -5.42
N GLU A 106 6.87 -0.34 -4.81
CA GLU A 106 6.44 -1.70 -4.54
C GLU A 106 6.06 -2.46 -5.82
N LEU A 107 5.36 -1.80 -6.74
CA LEU A 107 5.08 -2.37 -8.06
C LEU A 107 6.36 -2.78 -8.79
N ILE A 108 7.39 -1.93 -8.77
CA ILE A 108 8.69 -2.24 -9.38
C ILE A 108 9.32 -3.48 -8.72
N PHE A 109 9.26 -3.58 -7.40
CA PHE A 109 9.75 -4.74 -6.66
C PHE A 109 9.00 -6.02 -7.05
N LEU A 110 7.67 -5.99 -7.10
CA LEU A 110 6.84 -7.13 -7.49
C LEU A 110 7.08 -7.56 -8.95
N LEU A 111 7.24 -6.60 -9.87
CA LEU A 111 7.59 -6.88 -11.26
C LEU A 111 8.97 -7.53 -11.37
N TYR A 112 9.95 -7.02 -10.62
CA TYR A 112 11.30 -7.60 -10.60
C TYR A 112 11.28 -9.07 -10.14
N ILE A 113 10.52 -9.38 -9.09
CA ILE A 113 10.31 -10.76 -8.65
C ILE A 113 9.66 -11.61 -9.73
N LEU A 114 8.58 -11.10 -10.34
CA LEU A 114 7.85 -11.81 -11.39
C LEU A 114 8.78 -12.18 -12.55
N PHE A 115 9.61 -11.25 -13.02
CA PHE A 115 10.56 -11.49 -14.10
C PHE A 115 11.69 -12.44 -13.73
N LEU A 116 12.10 -12.51 -12.45
CA LEU A 116 13.07 -13.51 -11.99
C LEU A 116 12.48 -14.92 -11.85
N SER A 117 11.15 -15.04 -11.79
CA SER A 117 10.44 -16.31 -11.60
C SER A 117 9.99 -17.00 -12.88
N VAL A 118 10.22 -16.38 -14.05
CA VAL A 118 9.97 -16.91 -15.40
C VAL A 118 11.28 -17.38 -16.01
#